data_AF-A0A8J5N322-F1
#
_entry.id   AF-A0A8J5N322-F1
#
_cell.length_a   1.000
_cell.length_b   1.000
_cell.length_c   1.000
_cell.angle_alpha   90.00
_cell.angle_beta   90.00
_cell.angle_gamma   90.00
#
_symmetry.space_group_name_H-M   'P 1'
#
loop_
_entity.id
_entity.type
_entity.pdbx_description
1 polymer ?
#
loop_
_entity_poly.entity_id
_entity_poly.type
_entity_poly.pdbx_seq_one_letter_code
_entity_poly.pdbx_strand_id
1 'polypeptide(L)'
;MMASEIGNAGGANTLRCPCCGYSTSSRSHMEIHVATHTGEKPFACPHCPFRAVHSANLKTHLRIHTGEKPFTCPYCPYSAAQKEKLKAHIRTHTGEKPFACEHCPYRSTRKDHLKSHVRLRHTRRTILPPVIE
;
A
#
# COMPACT_ATOMS: atom_id res chain seq x y z
N MET A 1 -26.55 -31.63 8.99
CA MET A 1 -26.82 -31.21 10.37
C MET A 1 -25.56 -30.56 10.90
N MET A 2 -25.52 -29.23 10.98
CA MET A 2 -24.44 -28.51 11.68
C MET A 2 -25.14 -27.70 12.75
N ALA A 3 -24.92 -28.10 13.99
CA ALA A 3 -25.63 -27.65 15.17
C ALA A 3 -25.32 -26.17 15.45
N SER A 4 -26.40 -25.45 15.74
CA SER A 4 -26.37 -24.18 16.45
C SER A 4 -25.82 -24.40 17.85
N GLU A 5 -24.81 -23.64 18.25
CA GLU A 5 -24.53 -23.40 19.66
C GLU A 5 -24.57 -21.89 19.92
N ILE A 6 -25.54 -21.50 20.74
CA ILE A 6 -25.72 -20.17 21.31
C ILE A 6 -25.06 -20.22 22.68
N GLY A 7 -23.94 -19.52 22.85
CA GLY A 7 -23.26 -19.33 24.13
C GLY A 7 -22.99 -17.84 24.35
N ASN A 8 -23.59 -17.27 25.41
CA ASN A 8 -23.55 -15.85 25.76
C ASN A 8 -22.41 -15.57 26.75
N ALA A 9 -21.51 -14.62 26.45
CA ALA A 9 -20.68 -13.92 27.44
C ALA A 9 -20.03 -12.67 26.79
N GLY A 10 -20.07 -11.54 27.48
CA GLY A 10 -19.54 -10.25 27.02
C GLY A 10 -18.07 -10.32 26.59
N GLY A 11 -17.83 -10.09 25.31
CA GLY A 11 -16.50 -9.99 24.72
C GLY A 11 -16.66 -9.61 23.26
N ALA A 12 -15.95 -8.57 22.80
CA ALA A 12 -16.06 -8.07 21.44
C ALA A 12 -16.00 -9.22 20.41
N ASN A 13 -17.10 -9.45 19.68
CA ASN A 13 -17.19 -10.48 18.65
C ASN A 13 -16.19 -10.14 17.54
N THR A 14 -14.99 -10.71 17.64
CA THR A 14 -13.84 -10.41 16.81
C THR A 14 -13.56 -11.61 15.94
N LEU A 15 -13.66 -11.44 14.63
CA LEU A 15 -13.27 -12.41 13.64
C LEU A 15 -11.75 -12.42 13.53
N ARG A 16 -11.14 -13.61 13.51
CA ARG A 16 -9.69 -13.79 13.34
C ARG A 16 -9.37 -14.36 11.97
N CYS A 17 -8.31 -13.85 11.33
CA CYS A 17 -7.82 -14.41 10.09
C CYS A 17 -7.18 -15.80 10.34
N PRO A 18 -7.46 -16.81 9.51
CA PRO A 18 -6.82 -18.13 9.65
C PRO A 18 -5.35 -18.14 9.20
N CYS A 19 -4.93 -17.18 8.37
CA CYS A 19 -3.59 -17.16 7.77
C CYS A 19 -2.58 -16.28 8.53
N CYS A 20 -3.04 -15.39 9.41
CA CYS A 20 -2.17 -14.47 10.13
C CYS A 20 -2.80 -13.95 11.44
N GLY A 21 -2.07 -13.11 12.18
CA GLY A 21 -2.55 -12.53 13.44
C GLY A 21 -3.63 -11.45 13.32
N TYR A 22 -4.11 -11.12 12.12
CA TYR A 22 -5.11 -10.07 11.92
C TYR A 22 -6.48 -10.46 12.50
N SER A 23 -7.16 -9.50 13.13
CA SER A 23 -8.49 -9.68 13.68
C SER A 23 -9.34 -8.41 13.52
N THR A 24 -10.64 -8.56 13.35
CA THR A 24 -11.59 -7.45 13.18
C THR A 24 -13.00 -7.86 13.57
N SER A 25 -13.80 -6.94 14.08
CA SER A 25 -15.23 -7.18 14.36
C SER A 25 -16.11 -7.10 13.11
N SER A 26 -15.57 -6.64 11.97
CA SER A 26 -16.32 -6.49 10.72
C SER A 26 -16.08 -7.66 9.78
N ARG A 27 -17.16 -8.39 9.43
CA ARG A 27 -17.11 -9.47 8.44
C ARG A 27 -16.58 -8.99 7.09
N SER A 28 -17.06 -7.85 6.60
CA SER A 28 -16.61 -7.29 5.31
C SER A 28 -15.13 -6.91 5.33
N HIS A 29 -14.61 -6.40 6.46
CA HIS A 29 -13.17 -6.17 6.59
C HIS A 29 -12.37 -7.48 6.63
N MET A 30 -12.92 -8.53 7.25
CA MET A 30 -12.29 -9.85 7.24
C MET A 30 -12.24 -10.46 5.83
N GLU A 31 -13.33 -10.37 5.07
CA GLU A 31 -13.39 -10.87 3.68
C GLU A 31 -12.37 -10.15 2.78
N ILE A 32 -12.32 -8.82 2.86
CA ILE A 32 -11.34 -8.02 2.11
C ILE A 32 -9.91 -8.34 2.57
N HIS A 33 -9.69 -8.55 3.88
CA HIS A 33 -8.39 -8.97 4.40
C HIS A 33 -7.98 -10.34 3.84
N VAL A 34 -8.88 -11.32 3.83
CA VAL A 34 -8.59 -12.66 3.26
C VAL A 34 -8.25 -12.56 1.77
N ALA A 35 -8.90 -11.66 1.03
CA ALA A 35 -8.56 -11.40 -0.37
C ALA A 35 -7.10 -10.91 -0.57
N THR A 36 -6.45 -10.36 0.46
CA THR A 36 -5.01 -10.02 0.41
C THR A 36 -4.10 -11.24 0.43
N HIS A 37 -4.56 -12.38 0.95
CA HIS A 37 -3.82 -13.65 0.93
C HIS A 37 -4.06 -14.42 -0.37
N THR A 38 -5.30 -14.45 -0.86
CA THR A 38 -5.67 -15.20 -2.07
C THR A 38 -5.31 -14.47 -3.36
N GLY A 39 -5.10 -13.15 -3.30
CA GLY A 39 -4.87 -12.32 -4.47
C GLY A 39 -6.14 -11.99 -5.26
N GLU A 40 -7.32 -12.39 -4.76
CA GLU A 40 -8.60 -12.00 -5.33
C GLU A 40 -8.77 -10.47 -5.30
N LYS A 41 -9.28 -9.90 -6.40
CA LYS A 41 -9.47 -8.46 -6.56
C LYS A 41 -10.90 -8.18 -7.00
N PRO A 42 -11.85 -8.09 -6.04
CA PRO A 42 -13.27 -8.01 -6.35
C PRO A 42 -13.65 -6.75 -7.14
N PHE A 43 -12.91 -5.65 -6.96
CA PHE A 43 -13.27 -4.35 -7.52
C PHE A 43 -12.57 -4.13 -8.86
N ALA A 44 -13.28 -4.26 -9.98
CA ALA A 44 -12.74 -4.05 -11.32
C ALA A 44 -12.91 -2.60 -11.82
N CYS A 45 -11.92 -2.11 -12.55
CA CYS A 45 -12.03 -0.85 -13.29
C CYS A 45 -12.86 -1.04 -14.57
N PRO A 46 -13.84 -0.15 -14.86
CA PRO A 46 -14.64 -0.24 -16.08
C PRO A 46 -13.89 0.23 -17.34
N HIS A 47 -12.71 0.86 -17.20
CA HIS A 47 -11.99 1.48 -18.31
C HIS A 47 -10.67 0.78 -18.66
N CYS A 48 -10.17 -0.13 -17.81
CA CYS A 48 -8.93 -0.87 -18.07
C CYS A 48 -8.88 -2.18 -17.27
N PRO A 49 -7.92 -3.08 -17.53
CA PRO A 49 -7.80 -4.37 -16.82
C PRO A 49 -7.45 -4.27 -15.32
N PHE A 50 -7.31 -3.07 -14.76
CA PHE A 50 -6.95 -2.90 -13.35
C PHE A 50 -8.06 -3.40 -12.42
N ARG A 51 -7.66 -4.10 -11.37
CA ARG A 51 -8.55 -4.56 -10.29
C ARG A 51 -7.94 -4.24 -8.94
N ALA A 52 -8.79 -3.98 -7.95
CA ALA A 52 -8.41 -3.65 -6.59
C ALA A 52 -9.05 -4.60 -5.57
N VAL A 53 -8.35 -4.79 -4.44
CA VAL A 53 -8.85 -5.51 -3.27
C VAL A 53 -9.84 -4.66 -2.46
N HIS A 54 -9.67 -3.33 -2.47
CA HIS A 54 -10.53 -2.38 -1.77
C HIS A 54 -11.23 -1.44 -2.75
N SER A 55 -12.50 -1.12 -2.49
CA SER A 55 -13.27 -0.13 -3.26
C SER A 55 -12.63 1.27 -3.26
N ALA A 56 -12.05 1.69 -2.13
CA ALA A 56 -11.35 2.97 -2.02
C ALA A 56 -10.13 3.07 -2.95
N ASN A 57 -9.43 1.94 -3.17
CA ASN A 57 -8.31 1.88 -4.11
C ASN A 57 -8.80 1.99 -5.54
N LEU A 58 -9.93 1.35 -5.89
CA LEU A 58 -10.56 1.52 -7.19
C LEU A 58 -10.99 2.98 -7.40
N LYS A 59 -11.68 3.59 -6.44
CA LYS A 59 -12.11 5.01 -6.52
C LYS A 59 -10.91 5.94 -6.77
N THR A 60 -9.82 5.72 -6.07
CA THR A 60 -8.59 6.49 -6.27
C THR A 60 -7.97 6.22 -7.64
N HIS A 61 -7.98 4.96 -8.10
CA HIS A 61 -7.49 4.59 -9.42
C HIS A 61 -8.31 5.26 -10.53
N LEU A 62 -9.64 5.37 -10.41
CA LEU A 62 -10.49 6.01 -11.44
C LEU A 62 -10.06 7.45 -11.76
N ARG A 63 -9.38 8.14 -10.84
CA ARG A 63 -8.82 9.48 -11.07
C ARG A 63 -7.79 9.53 -12.20
N ILE A 64 -7.16 8.40 -12.57
CA ILE A 64 -6.26 8.38 -13.73
C ILE A 64 -7.04 8.53 -15.04
N HIS A 65 -8.29 8.08 -15.08
CA HIS A 65 -9.15 8.17 -16.26
C HIS A 65 -9.84 9.52 -16.33
N THR A 66 -10.26 10.08 -15.19
CA THR A 66 -10.93 11.38 -15.13
C THR A 66 -9.96 12.56 -15.11
N GLY A 67 -8.69 12.34 -14.74
CA GLY A 67 -7.72 13.41 -14.53
C GLY A 67 -7.94 14.21 -13.23
N GLU A 68 -8.87 13.81 -12.36
CA GLU A 68 -9.19 14.51 -11.12
C GLU A 68 -7.96 14.59 -10.18
N LYS A 69 -7.61 15.81 -9.78
CA LYS A 69 -6.48 16.12 -8.88
C LYS A 69 -6.96 16.99 -7.72
N PRO A 70 -7.67 16.42 -6.73
CA PRO A 70 -8.33 17.22 -5.70
C PRO A 70 -7.38 17.81 -4.65
N PHE A 71 -6.10 17.44 -4.68
CA PHE A 71 -5.12 17.89 -3.69
C PHE A 71 -4.18 18.92 -4.31
N THR A 72 -4.37 20.20 -3.99
CA THR A 72 -3.60 21.33 -4.52
C THR A 72 -2.39 21.67 -3.66
N CYS A 73 -1.28 22.05 -4.28
CA CYS A 73 -0.10 22.56 -3.59
C CYS A 73 -0.31 24.01 -3.14
N PRO A 74 0.05 24.37 -1.89
CA PRO A 74 -0.07 25.75 -1.43
C PRO A 74 1.05 26.67 -1.95
N TYR A 75 2.12 26.12 -2.54
CA TYR A 75 3.30 26.88 -2.96
C TYR A 75 3.41 27.05 -4.48
N CYS A 76 2.67 26.28 -5.28
CA CYS A 76 2.72 26.35 -6.74
C CYS A 76 1.46 25.75 -7.38
N PRO A 77 1.26 25.89 -8.70
CA PRO A 77 0.07 25.37 -9.41
C PRO A 77 -0.05 23.82 -9.43
N TYR A 78 0.88 23.08 -8.85
CA TYR A 78 0.87 21.62 -8.86
C TYR A 78 -0.33 21.06 -8.07
N SER A 79 -0.97 20.03 -8.62
CA SER A 79 -2.05 19.29 -7.97
C SER A 79 -1.86 17.78 -8.15
N ALA A 80 -2.34 17.00 -7.19
CA ALA A 80 -2.20 15.55 -7.17
C ALA A 80 -3.54 14.83 -7.01
N ALA A 81 -3.62 13.62 -7.57
CA ALA A 81 -4.76 12.71 -7.40
C ALA A 81 -4.80 12.01 -6.03
N GLN A 82 -3.70 12.06 -5.27
CA GLN A 82 -3.55 11.39 -3.96
C GLN A 82 -2.84 12.32 -2.96
N LYS A 83 -3.26 12.26 -1.69
CA LYS A 83 -2.73 13.10 -0.60
C LYS A 83 -1.25 12.82 -0.34
N GLU A 84 -0.83 11.57 -0.40
CA GLU A 84 0.56 11.13 -0.18
C GLU A 84 1.48 11.70 -1.25
N LYS A 85 0.99 11.79 -2.50
CA LYS A 85 1.73 12.38 -3.62
C LYS A 85 1.90 13.89 -3.43
N LEU A 86 0.84 14.58 -2.98
CA LEU A 86 0.96 15.99 -2.61
C LEU A 86 1.93 16.19 -1.45
N LYS A 87 1.86 15.38 -0.39
CA LYS A 87 2.78 15.47 0.76
C LYS A 87 4.23 15.26 0.33
N ALA A 88 4.50 14.29 -0.55
CA ALA A 88 5.83 14.08 -1.09
C ALA A 88 6.29 15.24 -1.99
N HIS A 89 5.39 15.84 -2.77
CA HIS A 89 5.67 17.04 -3.55
C HIS A 89 5.99 18.24 -2.66
N ILE A 90 5.25 18.48 -1.57
CA ILE A 90 5.51 19.61 -0.65
C ILE A 90 6.96 19.59 -0.12
N ARG A 91 7.55 18.41 0.06
CA ARG A 91 8.97 18.28 0.47
C ARG A 91 9.98 18.84 -0.53
N THR A 92 9.59 19.06 -1.79
CA THR A 92 10.47 19.75 -2.76
C THR A 92 10.56 21.23 -2.48
N HIS A 93 9.56 21.83 -1.84
CA HIS A 93 9.58 23.23 -1.40
C HIS A 93 10.30 23.39 -0.06
N THR A 94 10.05 22.47 0.88
CA THR A 94 10.64 22.56 2.23
C THR A 94 12.05 22.01 2.34
N GLY A 95 12.48 21.18 1.39
CA GLY A 95 13.76 20.46 1.45
C GLY A 95 13.78 19.30 2.46
N GLU A 96 12.65 18.96 3.09
CA GLU A 96 12.58 17.89 4.10
C GLU A 96 12.91 16.52 3.49
N LYS A 97 13.95 15.86 4.02
CA LYS A 97 14.37 14.52 3.58
C LYS A 97 14.30 13.53 4.75
N PRO A 98 13.09 13.04 5.12
CA PRO A 98 12.90 12.27 6.35
C PRO A 98 13.46 10.85 6.29
N PHE A 99 13.75 10.33 5.09
CA PHE A 99 14.22 8.95 4.93
C PHE A 99 15.74 8.92 4.85
N ALA A 100 16.40 8.48 5.91
CA ALA A 100 17.85 8.33 5.98
C ALA A 100 18.30 6.91 5.63
N CYS A 101 19.45 6.78 4.97
CA CYS A 101 20.14 5.51 4.80
C CYS A 101 20.87 5.14 6.09
N GLU A 102 20.79 3.87 6.47
CA GLU A 102 21.46 3.34 7.66
C GLU A 102 22.95 3.07 7.44
N HIS A 103 23.40 3.00 6.18
CA HIS A 103 24.78 2.66 5.82
C HIS A 103 25.62 3.86 5.36
N CYS A 104 25.00 5.02 5.10
CA CYS A 104 25.72 6.22 4.64
C CYS A 104 24.91 7.51 4.88
N PRO A 105 25.50 8.71 4.70
CA PRO A 105 24.81 9.99 4.94
C PRO A 105 23.65 10.32 3.97
N TYR A 106 23.36 9.46 3.00
CA TYR A 106 22.31 9.72 2.01
C TYR A 106 20.93 9.83 2.67
N ARG A 107 20.19 10.88 2.28
CA ARG A 107 18.80 11.12 2.69
C ARG A 107 17.91 11.38 1.49
N SER A 108 16.65 10.98 1.58
CA SER A 108 15.66 11.15 0.53
C SER A 108 14.32 11.69 1.03
N THR A 109 13.59 12.34 0.12
CA THR A 109 12.22 12.83 0.34
C THR A 109 11.18 11.71 0.28
N ARG A 110 11.55 10.55 -0.29
CA ARG A 110 10.66 9.39 -0.54
C ARG A 110 11.29 8.06 -0.12
N LYS A 111 10.46 7.15 0.41
CA LYS A 111 10.88 5.82 0.88
C LYS A 111 11.35 4.92 -0.26
N ASP A 112 10.71 4.97 -1.43
CA ASP A 112 11.07 4.14 -2.58
C ASP A 112 12.42 4.52 -3.19
N HIS A 113 12.78 5.81 -3.14
CA HIS A 113 14.12 6.27 -3.52
C HIS A 113 15.18 5.79 -2.53
N LEU A 114 14.90 5.79 -1.23
CA LEU A 114 15.79 5.19 -0.24
C LEU A 114 15.97 3.68 -0.48
N LYS A 115 14.88 2.93 -0.68
CA LYS A 115 14.95 1.49 -0.99
C LYS A 115 15.81 1.22 -2.23
N SER A 116 15.62 2.01 -3.29
CA SER A 116 16.39 1.89 -4.53
C SER A 116 17.87 2.22 -4.30
N HIS A 117 18.17 3.27 -3.53
CA HIS A 117 19.54 3.61 -3.13
C HIS A 117 20.20 2.45 -2.39
N VAL A 118 19.55 1.89 -1.35
CA VAL A 118 20.10 0.76 -0.58
C VAL A 118 20.35 -0.45 -1.47
N ARG A 119 19.39 -0.81 -2.33
CA ARG A 119 19.54 -1.92 -3.28
C ARG A 119 20.66 -1.70 -4.30
N LEU A 120 20.90 -0.47 -4.74
CA LEU A 120 21.90 -0.22 -5.78
C LEU A 120 23.30 0.05 -5.22
N ARG A 121 23.40 0.51 -3.98
CA ARG A 121 24.66 0.98 -3.38
C ARG A 121 25.16 0.12 -2.22
N HIS A 122 24.27 -0.59 -1.53
CA HIS A 122 24.59 -1.30 -0.29
C HIS A 122 24.27 -2.81 -0.34
N THR A 123 23.48 -3.30 -1.30
CA THR A 123 23.38 -4.74 -1.55
C THR A 123 24.41 -5.15 -2.60
N ARG A 124 25.47 -5.87 -2.21
CA ARG A 124 26.39 -6.51 -3.17
C ARG A 124 25.59 -7.50 -4.02
N ARG A 125 25.71 -7.40 -5.35
CA ARG A 125 25.24 -8.46 -6.25
C ARG A 125 26.05 -9.71 -5.93
N THR A 126 25.43 -10.75 -5.37
CA THR A 126 25.97 -12.10 -5.45
C THR A 126 25.90 -12.49 -6.92
N ILE A 127 26.98 -12.26 -7.66
CA ILE A 127 27.16 -12.91 -8.96
C ILE A 127 27.36 -14.38 -8.59
N LEU A 128 26.31 -15.19 -8.75
CA LEU A 128 26.51 -16.64 -8.83
C LEU A 128 27.52 -16.86 -9.96
N PRO A 129 28.64 -17.57 -9.73
CA PRO A 129 29.53 -17.92 -10.81
C PRO A 129 28.73 -18.71 -11.87
N PRO A 130 29.00 -18.51 -13.17
CA PRO A 130 28.38 -19.32 -14.19
C PRO A 130 28.70 -20.79 -13.92
N VAL A 131 27.66 -21.62 -13.86
CA VAL A 131 27.82 -23.07 -13.89
C VAL A 131 28.37 -23.39 -15.28
N ILE A 132 29.63 -23.80 -15.34
CA ILE A 132 30.26 -24.32 -16.55
C ILE A 132 29.86 -25.81 -16.58
N GLU A 133 29.04 -26.19 -17.57
CA GLU A 133 28.80 -27.59 -17.94
C GLU A 133 30.04 -28.21 -18.61
#